data_AF-A0A355ULL9-F1
#
_entry.id   AF-A0A355ULL9-F1
#
_cell.length_a   1.000
_cell.length_b   1.000
_cell.length_c   1.000
_cell.angle_alpha   90.00
_cell.angle_beta   90.00
_cell.angle_gamma   90.00
#
_symmetry.space_group_name_H-M   'P 1'
#
loop_
_entity.id
_entity.type
_entity.pdbx_description
1 polymer ?
#
loop_
_entity_poly.entity_id
_entity_poly.type
_entity_poly.pdbx_seq_one_letter_code
_entity_poly.pdbx_strand_id
1 'polypeptide(L)'
;MLNKKFDPAMAINAVAEISAERGINPSINDSATFCFPYGKTMTDTFHGETEGYFLYSRHWNPSNLSLSKALAAMEGTEAAWVTASGMGAITCALLQCVKKGDHIVASMTVYGGTFAFLNNYVKKFGVDVTFVDTTNLEQVKAAIKPNTKVVYTETMSNPLLRISNIGELRKLADTVGARLIVDNTFTPMIFSPYVLGAHVVVYSMTKFVNGKNDCVAGAICADGEFINSLIDVNDGTAMLLGPVLDSYRSTSILKNLYDLHIRMQKHSQNALYLAKRFNDIGIKANYPGLEEHRDHKLMTEQMNNGFGYGGMIA
;
A
#
# COMPACT_ATOMS: atom_id res chain seq x y z
N MET A 1 -27.65 -2.31 -15.73
CA MET A 1 -27.00 -2.48 -14.42
C MET A 1 -25.95 -1.39 -14.31
N LEU A 2 -26.09 -0.44 -13.38
CA LEU A 2 -25.10 0.63 -13.18
C LEU A 2 -23.74 -0.03 -12.90
N ASN A 3 -22.70 0.32 -13.65
CA ASN A 3 -21.31 -0.05 -13.35
C ASN A 3 -20.99 0.44 -11.93
N LYS A 4 -21.14 -0.42 -10.92
CA LYS A 4 -20.74 -0.10 -9.55
C LYS A 4 -19.22 0.03 -9.57
N LYS A 5 -18.72 1.25 -9.32
CA LYS A 5 -17.31 1.44 -8.93
C LYS A 5 -17.01 0.52 -7.75
N PHE A 6 -15.78 0.02 -7.69
CA PHE A 6 -15.29 -0.83 -6.61
C PHE A 6 -15.55 -0.18 -5.23
N ASP A 7 -16.07 -0.97 -4.28
CA ASP A 7 -16.36 -0.52 -2.91
C ASP A 7 -15.45 -1.26 -1.93
N PRO A 8 -14.38 -0.62 -1.45
CA PRO A 8 -13.40 -1.24 -0.58
C PRO A 8 -13.97 -1.56 0.81
N ALA A 9 -14.98 -0.82 1.28
CA ALA A 9 -15.61 -1.09 2.57
C ALA A 9 -16.46 -2.36 2.51
N MET A 10 -17.21 -2.56 1.43
CA MET A 10 -17.92 -3.83 1.20
C MET A 10 -16.94 -4.99 1.01
N ALA A 11 -15.83 -4.78 0.28
CA ALA A 11 -14.85 -5.83 0.02
C ALA A 11 -14.18 -6.36 1.30
N ILE A 12 -13.79 -5.48 2.24
CA ILE A 12 -13.27 -5.91 3.56
C ILE A 12 -14.28 -6.78 4.30
N ASN A 13 -15.56 -6.40 4.31
CA ASN A 13 -16.59 -7.17 5.02
C ASN A 13 -16.85 -8.53 4.36
N ALA A 14 -16.71 -8.63 3.03
CA ALA A 14 -16.93 -9.88 2.30
C ALA A 14 -15.88 -10.96 2.61
N VAL A 15 -14.67 -10.57 3.04
CA VAL A 15 -13.58 -11.51 3.41
C VAL A 15 -13.47 -11.74 4.90
N ALA A 16 -14.39 -11.21 5.71
CA ALA A 16 -14.43 -11.48 7.14
C ALA A 16 -14.76 -12.97 7.36
N GLU A 17 -13.76 -13.76 7.73
CA GLU A 17 -13.92 -15.20 7.95
C GLU A 17 -15.00 -15.49 9.00
N ILE A 18 -16.01 -16.28 8.68
CA ILE A 18 -17.02 -16.72 9.65
C ILE A 18 -16.74 -18.19 9.94
N SER A 19 -16.31 -18.50 11.18
CA SER A 19 -16.12 -19.87 11.64
C SER A 19 -16.57 -20.02 13.10
N ALA A 20 -16.90 -21.25 13.50
CA ALA A 20 -17.37 -21.55 14.86
C ALA A 20 -16.30 -21.27 15.94
N GLU A 21 -15.03 -21.28 15.56
CA GLU A 21 -13.88 -21.08 16.44
C GLU A 21 -13.39 -19.62 16.46
N ARG A 22 -13.91 -18.76 15.58
CA ARG A 22 -13.53 -17.35 15.49
C ARG A 22 -14.42 -16.50 16.39
N GLY A 23 -13.79 -15.74 17.29
CA GLY A 23 -14.48 -14.65 18.00
C GLY A 23 -14.92 -13.53 17.05
N ILE A 24 -15.89 -12.70 17.48
CA ILE A 24 -16.28 -11.49 16.73
C ILE A 24 -15.05 -10.60 16.49
N ASN A 25 -14.21 -10.47 17.53
CA ASN A 25 -12.89 -9.88 17.39
C ASN A 25 -11.88 -10.93 16.90
N PRO A 26 -10.95 -10.56 16.00
CA PRO A 26 -9.89 -11.46 15.56
C PRO A 26 -9.02 -11.91 16.75
N SER A 27 -8.63 -13.18 16.74
CA SER A 27 -7.73 -13.77 17.73
C SER A 27 -6.31 -13.19 17.63
N ILE A 28 -5.60 -13.16 18.76
CA ILE A 28 -4.19 -12.77 18.82
C ILE A 28 -3.37 -14.05 18.92
N ASN A 29 -2.58 -14.34 17.88
CA ASN A 29 -1.71 -15.50 17.85
C ASN A 29 -0.30 -15.06 18.26
N ASP A 30 -0.07 -15.00 19.56
CA ASP A 30 1.21 -14.64 20.17
C ASP A 30 2.15 -15.85 20.22
N SER A 31 2.66 -16.24 19.05
CA SER A 31 3.66 -17.31 18.95
C SER A 31 4.68 -17.00 17.86
N ALA A 32 5.91 -17.47 18.05
CA ALA A 32 6.95 -17.44 17.05
C ALA A 32 6.95 -18.69 16.15
N THR A 33 6.65 -19.86 16.72
CA THR A 33 6.66 -21.18 16.06
C THR A 33 5.34 -21.89 16.31
N PHE A 34 4.93 -22.81 15.43
CA PHE A 34 3.70 -23.57 15.63
C PHE A 34 3.94 -25.08 15.65
N CYS A 35 3.02 -25.79 16.29
CA CYS A 35 3.08 -27.24 16.45
C CYS A 35 2.63 -27.95 15.17
N PHE A 36 3.29 -29.07 14.87
CA PHE A 36 2.90 -29.98 13.80
C PHE A 36 2.54 -31.33 14.42
N PRO A 37 1.41 -31.95 14.01
CA PRO A 37 0.99 -33.23 14.55
C PRO A 37 1.96 -34.36 14.16
N TYR A 38 2.59 -34.24 12.99
CA TYR A 38 3.51 -35.24 12.45
C TYR A 38 4.71 -34.56 11.77
N GLY A 39 5.88 -35.20 11.81
CA GLY A 39 7.08 -34.71 11.13
C GLY A 39 6.90 -34.56 9.62
N LYS A 40 6.12 -35.46 8.98
CA LYS A 40 5.80 -35.35 7.55
C LYS A 40 5.06 -34.04 7.23
N THR A 41 4.07 -33.67 8.04
CA THR A 41 3.31 -32.42 7.85
C THR A 41 4.22 -31.20 7.91
N MET A 42 5.23 -31.21 8.78
CA MET A 42 6.24 -30.15 8.82
C MET A 42 7.02 -30.09 7.50
N THR A 43 7.56 -31.22 7.02
CA THR A 43 8.30 -31.30 5.75
C THR A 43 7.45 -30.88 4.55
N ASP A 44 6.21 -31.36 4.45
CA ASP A 44 5.27 -30.99 3.40
C ASP A 44 4.97 -29.49 3.45
N THR A 45 4.81 -28.90 4.65
CA THR A 45 4.61 -27.45 4.82
C THR A 45 5.85 -26.65 4.37
N PHE A 46 7.06 -27.16 4.60
CA PHE A 46 8.29 -26.54 4.06
C PHE A 46 8.33 -26.54 2.53
N HIS A 47 7.70 -27.53 1.89
CA HIS A 47 7.56 -27.62 0.43
C HIS A 47 6.32 -26.91 -0.11
N GLY A 48 5.50 -26.28 0.75
CA GLY A 48 4.27 -25.59 0.35
C GLY A 48 3.12 -26.54 0.00
N GLU A 49 3.19 -27.81 0.38
CA GLU A 49 2.23 -28.86 0.02
C GLU A 49 1.09 -29.02 1.03
N THR A 50 1.10 -28.27 2.13
CA THR A 50 0.06 -28.33 3.18
C THR A 50 -0.49 -26.95 3.52
N GLU A 51 -1.79 -26.77 3.32
CA GLU A 51 -2.51 -25.55 3.72
C GLU A 51 -2.88 -25.56 5.20
N GLY A 52 -3.04 -24.36 5.79
CA GLY A 52 -3.53 -24.20 7.16
C GLY A 52 -2.49 -24.40 8.27
N TYR A 53 -1.24 -24.70 7.91
CA TYR A 53 -0.14 -24.79 8.86
C TYR A 53 0.82 -23.61 8.73
N PHE A 54 1.38 -23.19 9.86
CA PHE A 54 2.30 -22.07 9.97
C PHE A 54 3.60 -22.58 10.55
N LEU A 55 4.74 -22.35 9.91
CA LEU A 55 6.03 -22.81 10.45
C LEU A 55 6.58 -21.82 11.48
N TYR A 56 6.73 -20.58 11.03
CA TYR A 56 7.42 -19.53 11.78
C TYR A 56 6.84 -18.16 11.43
N SER A 57 6.58 -17.33 12.44
CA SER A 57 5.86 -16.06 12.30
C SER A 57 6.55 -15.01 11.44
N ARG A 58 7.85 -15.16 11.12
CA ARG A 58 8.50 -14.32 10.09
C ARG A 58 7.91 -14.54 8.70
N HIS A 59 7.45 -15.76 8.41
CA HIS A 59 6.88 -16.14 7.13
C HIS A 59 5.37 -16.01 7.11
N TRP A 60 4.65 -16.58 8.09
CA TRP A 60 3.23 -16.30 8.27
C TRP A 60 2.84 -16.50 9.73
N ASN A 61 2.02 -15.58 10.24
CA ASN A 61 1.31 -15.71 11.49
C ASN A 61 -0.20 -15.57 11.20
N PRO A 62 -1.10 -16.35 11.83
CA PRO A 62 -2.53 -16.28 11.53
C PRO A 62 -3.14 -14.88 11.73
N SER A 63 -2.67 -14.11 12.71
CA SER A 63 -3.10 -12.72 12.93
C SER A 63 -2.61 -11.76 11.84
N ASN A 64 -1.42 -12.00 11.28
CA ASN A 64 -0.93 -11.26 10.11
C ASN A 64 -1.69 -11.65 8.84
N LEU A 65 -1.93 -12.95 8.61
CA LEU A 65 -2.67 -13.44 7.46
C LEU A 65 -4.09 -12.84 7.39
N SER A 66 -4.77 -12.75 8.55
CA SER A 66 -6.10 -12.14 8.63
C SER A 66 -6.10 -10.67 8.22
N LEU A 67 -5.09 -9.90 8.68
CA LEU A 67 -4.95 -8.50 8.28
C LEU A 67 -4.58 -8.36 6.79
N SER A 68 -3.67 -9.20 6.31
CA SER A 68 -3.31 -9.28 4.88
C SER A 68 -4.51 -9.51 3.98
N LYS A 69 -5.38 -10.48 4.30
CA LYS A 69 -6.61 -10.75 3.53
C LYS A 69 -7.52 -9.54 3.47
N ALA A 70 -7.72 -8.85 4.60
CA ALA A 70 -8.55 -7.64 4.65
C ALA A 70 -7.95 -6.49 3.82
N LEU A 71 -6.63 -6.31 3.84
CA LEU A 71 -5.94 -5.29 3.05
C LEU A 71 -5.96 -5.59 1.55
N ALA A 72 -5.79 -6.86 1.17
CA ALA A 72 -5.91 -7.30 -0.22
C ALA A 72 -7.33 -7.01 -0.74
N ALA A 73 -8.34 -7.36 0.05
CA ALA A 73 -9.73 -7.06 -0.27
C ALA A 73 -10.01 -5.55 -0.34
N MET A 74 -9.45 -4.74 0.56
CA MET A 74 -9.59 -3.27 0.51
C MET A 74 -8.96 -2.68 -0.77
N GLU A 75 -7.84 -3.22 -1.21
CA GLU A 75 -7.13 -2.72 -2.39
C GLU A 75 -7.71 -3.26 -3.71
N GLY A 76 -8.34 -4.43 -3.66
CA GLY A 76 -8.76 -5.19 -4.84
C GLY A 76 -7.65 -6.06 -5.42
N THR A 77 -6.64 -6.42 -4.62
CA THR A 77 -5.54 -7.31 -5.01
C THR A 77 -5.82 -8.76 -4.67
N GLU A 78 -5.05 -9.69 -5.26
CA GLU A 78 -5.13 -11.11 -4.93
C GLU A 78 -4.55 -11.41 -3.54
N ALA A 79 -3.45 -10.74 -3.19
CA ALA A 79 -2.74 -10.97 -1.95
C ALA A 79 -2.19 -9.67 -1.35
N ALA A 80 -1.81 -9.75 -0.08
CA ALA A 80 -1.07 -8.69 0.59
C ALA A 80 -0.13 -9.26 1.66
N TRP A 81 0.92 -8.50 1.96
CA TRP A 81 1.91 -8.78 2.99
C TRP A 81 1.99 -7.60 3.96
N VAL A 82 1.94 -7.88 5.27
CA VAL A 82 2.04 -6.85 6.31
C VAL A 82 3.45 -6.75 6.85
N THR A 83 3.86 -5.53 7.20
CA THR A 83 5.23 -5.22 7.60
C THR A 83 5.27 -4.34 8.85
N ALA A 84 6.41 -4.36 9.55
CA ALA A 84 6.66 -3.60 10.76
C ALA A 84 6.59 -2.06 10.56
N SER A 85 6.68 -1.57 9.31
CA SER A 85 6.57 -0.14 9.01
C SER A 85 6.29 0.11 7.53
N GLY A 86 5.77 1.30 7.20
CA GLY A 86 5.64 1.74 5.81
C GLY A 86 6.97 1.73 5.05
N MET A 87 8.08 2.10 5.71
CA MET A 87 9.41 1.99 5.10
C MET A 87 9.83 0.53 4.86
N GLY A 88 9.43 -0.40 5.73
CA GLY A 88 9.63 -1.83 5.51
C GLY A 88 8.91 -2.32 4.26
N ALA A 89 7.65 -1.90 4.08
CA ALA A 89 6.88 -2.19 2.87
C ALA A 89 7.54 -1.61 1.61
N ILE A 90 7.88 -0.32 1.62
CA ILE A 90 8.49 0.38 0.49
C ILE A 90 9.85 -0.24 0.13
N THR A 91 10.69 -0.50 1.12
CA THR A 91 12.04 -1.04 0.91
C THR A 91 11.99 -2.44 0.31
N CYS A 92 11.15 -3.33 0.84
CA CYS A 92 11.04 -4.69 0.31
C CYS A 92 10.43 -4.68 -1.10
N ALA A 93 9.34 -3.95 -1.31
CA ALA A 93 8.71 -3.87 -2.64
C ALA A 93 9.67 -3.34 -3.72
N LEU A 94 10.46 -2.30 -3.40
CA LEU A 94 11.43 -1.74 -4.34
C LEU A 94 12.58 -2.70 -4.61
N LEU A 95 13.23 -3.23 -3.56
CA LEU A 95 14.38 -4.12 -3.71
C LEU A 95 14.03 -5.46 -4.35
N GLN A 96 12.79 -5.93 -4.23
CA GLN A 96 12.32 -7.13 -4.94
C GLN A 96 12.32 -6.94 -6.46
N CYS A 97 12.19 -5.69 -6.93
CA CYS A 97 12.05 -5.38 -8.35
C CYS A 97 13.37 -5.06 -9.06
N VAL A 98 14.45 -4.80 -8.31
CA VAL A 98 15.68 -4.23 -8.86
C VAL A 98 16.92 -4.99 -8.44
N LYS A 99 17.91 -5.02 -9.32
CA LYS A 99 19.27 -5.48 -9.07
C LYS A 99 20.29 -4.48 -9.59
N LYS A 100 21.56 -4.73 -9.31
CA LYS A 100 22.67 -3.90 -9.81
C LYS A 100 22.55 -3.65 -11.32
N GLY A 101 22.65 -2.38 -11.71
CA GLY A 101 22.54 -1.92 -13.09
C GLY A 101 21.12 -1.56 -13.53
N ASP A 102 20.10 -1.80 -12.72
CA ASP A 102 18.73 -1.38 -13.01
C ASP A 102 18.51 0.12 -12.68
N HIS A 103 17.38 0.62 -13.15
CA HIS A 103 16.97 2.01 -13.00
C HIS A 103 15.55 2.16 -12.44
N ILE A 104 15.34 3.19 -11.64
CA ILE A 104 14.04 3.59 -11.08
C ILE A 104 13.71 5.00 -11.54
N VAL A 105 12.48 5.21 -12.03
CA VAL A 105 11.91 6.55 -12.17
C VAL A 105 11.01 6.80 -10.96
N ALA A 106 11.27 7.85 -10.19
CA ALA A 106 10.53 8.13 -8.97
C ALA A 106 9.97 9.55 -8.96
N SER A 107 8.82 9.75 -8.33
CA SER A 107 8.33 11.09 -8.04
C SER A 107 9.32 11.86 -7.16
N MET A 108 9.57 13.12 -7.50
CA MET A 108 10.40 14.02 -6.70
C MET A 108 9.67 14.51 -5.44
N THR A 109 8.34 14.40 -5.41
CA THR A 109 7.47 14.77 -4.28
C THR A 109 6.93 13.50 -3.63
N VAL A 110 7.80 12.84 -2.86
CA VAL A 110 7.47 11.67 -2.05
C VAL A 110 7.84 11.94 -0.60
N TYR A 111 7.37 11.09 0.30
CA TYR A 111 7.75 11.08 1.70
C TYR A 111 9.28 11.16 1.85
N GLY A 112 9.75 12.05 2.72
CA GLY A 112 11.18 12.33 2.86
C GLY A 112 12.04 11.10 3.18
N GLY A 113 11.51 10.12 3.92
CA GLY A 113 12.19 8.84 4.16
C GLY A 113 12.36 8.00 2.89
N THR A 114 11.32 7.98 2.04
CA THR A 114 11.38 7.32 0.73
C THR A 114 12.37 8.00 -0.21
N PHE A 115 12.34 9.34 -0.26
CA PHE A 115 13.32 10.11 -1.03
C PHE A 115 14.75 9.81 -0.57
N ALA A 116 15.00 9.83 0.74
CA ALA A 116 16.32 9.53 1.30
C ALA A 116 16.78 8.10 0.98
N PHE A 117 15.87 7.11 1.05
CA PHE A 117 16.18 5.73 0.67
C PHE A 117 16.58 5.61 -0.80
N LEU A 118 15.75 6.15 -1.71
CA LEU A 118 16.01 6.12 -3.15
C LEU A 118 17.27 6.91 -3.54
N ASN A 119 17.47 8.10 -2.97
CA ASN A 119 18.57 8.97 -3.34
C ASN A 119 19.92 8.52 -2.74
N ASN A 120 19.92 7.92 -1.54
CA ASN A 120 21.15 7.68 -0.79
C ASN A 120 21.46 6.20 -0.60
N TYR A 121 20.44 5.36 -0.35
CA TYR A 121 20.64 3.98 0.08
C TYR A 121 20.58 3.00 -1.09
N VAL A 122 19.60 3.14 -1.98
CA VAL A 122 19.42 2.28 -3.17
C VAL A 122 20.66 2.30 -4.07
N LYS A 123 21.34 3.45 -4.19
CA LYS A 123 22.58 3.60 -4.96
C LYS A 123 23.70 2.66 -4.50
N LYS A 124 23.71 2.24 -3.22
CA LYS A 124 24.69 1.28 -2.69
C LYS A 124 24.56 -0.11 -3.34
N PHE A 125 23.37 -0.44 -3.87
CA PHE A 125 23.13 -1.66 -4.64
C PHE A 125 23.46 -1.50 -6.13
N GLY A 126 24.01 -0.35 -6.54
CA GLY A 126 24.30 -0.05 -7.94
C GLY A 126 23.04 0.14 -8.79
N VAL A 127 21.96 0.63 -8.19
CA VAL A 127 20.69 0.97 -8.86
C VAL A 127 20.61 2.48 -9.00
N ASP A 128 20.34 2.94 -10.22
CA ASP A 128 20.20 4.36 -10.53
C ASP A 128 18.76 4.84 -10.32
N VAL A 129 18.59 6.11 -9.95
CA VAL A 129 17.27 6.72 -9.77
C VAL A 129 17.20 8.06 -10.48
N THR A 130 16.17 8.27 -11.29
CA THR A 130 15.81 9.58 -11.86
C THR A 130 14.55 10.11 -11.18
N PHE A 131 14.63 11.29 -10.59
CA PHE A 131 13.49 11.96 -9.96
C PHE A 131 12.80 12.92 -10.93
N VAL A 132 11.47 12.86 -11.02
CA VAL A 132 10.65 13.69 -11.92
C VAL A 132 9.36 14.14 -11.24
N ASP A 133 8.68 15.15 -11.79
CA ASP A 133 7.27 15.39 -11.46
C ASP A 133 6.40 14.34 -12.17
N THR A 134 5.86 13.39 -11.41
CA THR A 134 5.03 12.30 -11.96
C THR A 134 3.66 12.76 -12.45
N THR A 135 3.23 14.00 -12.15
CA THR A 135 2.04 14.61 -12.76
C THR A 135 2.33 15.15 -14.17
N ASN A 136 3.61 15.25 -14.55
CA ASN A 136 4.04 15.58 -15.89
C ASN A 136 4.50 14.30 -16.62
N LEU A 137 3.58 13.71 -17.39
CA LEU A 137 3.80 12.44 -18.09
C LEU A 137 4.94 12.50 -19.12
N GLU A 138 5.23 13.67 -19.70
CA GLU A 138 6.36 13.83 -20.62
C GLU A 138 7.71 13.74 -19.90
N GLN A 139 7.81 14.25 -18.66
CA GLN A 139 9.03 14.04 -17.85
C GLN A 139 9.23 12.57 -17.50
N VAL A 140 8.15 11.87 -17.14
CA VAL A 140 8.21 10.42 -16.85
C VAL A 140 8.68 9.66 -18.10
N LYS A 141 8.06 9.93 -19.25
CA LYS A 141 8.43 9.32 -20.54
C LYS A 141 9.89 9.59 -20.91
N ALA A 142 10.37 10.81 -20.73
CA ALA A 142 11.77 11.17 -21.01
C ALA A 142 12.77 10.52 -20.04
N ALA A 143 12.36 10.23 -18.80
CA ALA A 143 13.20 9.59 -17.80
C ALA A 143 13.28 8.06 -17.95
N ILE A 144 12.33 7.44 -18.66
CA ILE A 144 12.34 6.00 -18.92
C ILE A 144 13.54 5.61 -19.79
N LYS A 145 14.25 4.58 -19.34
CA LYS A 145 15.41 3.94 -19.97
C LYS A 145 15.14 2.45 -20.21
N PRO A 146 15.87 1.78 -21.12
CA PRO A 146 15.71 0.33 -21.36
C PRO A 146 15.93 -0.56 -20.13
N ASN A 147 16.73 -0.12 -19.16
CA ASN A 147 16.96 -0.81 -17.88
C ASN A 147 16.04 -0.34 -16.74
N THR A 148 14.97 0.41 -17.04
CA THR A 148 14.02 0.86 -16.01
C THR A 148 13.17 -0.30 -15.56
N LYS A 149 13.14 -0.56 -14.25
CA LYS A 149 12.37 -1.66 -13.65
C LYS A 149 11.23 -1.20 -12.78
N VAL A 150 11.29 0.04 -12.28
CA VAL A 150 10.24 0.60 -11.43
C VAL A 150 9.91 2.03 -11.84
N VAL A 151 8.62 2.32 -11.89
CA VAL A 151 8.06 3.67 -11.77
C VAL A 151 7.42 3.77 -10.38
N TYR A 152 7.87 4.70 -9.54
CA TYR A 152 7.39 4.88 -8.17
C TYR A 152 6.72 6.24 -7.99
N THR A 153 5.51 6.25 -7.41
CA THR A 153 4.78 7.49 -7.10
C THR A 153 3.92 7.33 -5.85
N GLU A 154 3.38 8.44 -5.33
CA GLU A 154 2.28 8.45 -4.37
C GLU A 154 0.96 8.72 -5.10
N THR A 155 -0.15 8.14 -4.63
CA THR A 155 -1.49 8.50 -5.16
C THR A 155 -1.75 9.99 -5.00
N MET A 156 -1.48 10.50 -3.79
CA MET A 156 -1.56 11.91 -3.41
C MET A 156 -0.22 12.32 -2.80
N SER A 157 0.48 13.26 -3.42
CA SER A 157 1.83 13.65 -3.02
C SER A 157 1.87 14.35 -1.66
N ASN A 158 2.88 14.08 -0.87
CA ASN A 158 3.22 14.87 0.32
C ASN A 158 4.33 15.90 0.02
N PRO A 159 4.18 17.21 0.37
CA PRO A 159 3.03 17.88 0.99
C PRO A 159 2.09 18.57 -0.01
N LEU A 160 2.39 18.55 -1.32
CA LEU A 160 1.69 19.37 -2.32
C LEU A 160 0.31 18.85 -2.73
N LEU A 161 -0.14 17.71 -2.19
CA LEU A 161 -1.44 17.06 -2.43
C LEU A 161 -1.82 16.92 -3.93
N ARG A 162 -0.82 16.80 -4.80
CA ARG A 162 -0.97 16.54 -6.24
C ARG A 162 -1.40 15.10 -6.46
N ILE A 163 -2.19 14.85 -7.49
CA ILE A 163 -2.77 13.52 -7.76
C ILE A 163 -2.10 12.87 -8.95
N SER A 164 -1.62 11.64 -8.75
CA SER A 164 -1.01 10.84 -9.82
C SER A 164 -2.07 10.24 -10.74
N ASN A 165 -1.88 10.37 -12.05
CA ASN A 165 -2.67 9.64 -13.04
C ASN A 165 -2.15 8.20 -13.18
N ILE A 166 -2.69 7.30 -12.38
CA ILE A 166 -2.22 5.91 -12.25
C ILE A 166 -2.34 5.16 -13.57
N GLY A 167 -3.45 5.34 -14.29
CA GLY A 167 -3.68 4.66 -15.57
C GLY A 167 -2.69 5.07 -16.66
N GLU A 168 -2.36 6.36 -16.77
CA GLU A 168 -1.35 6.82 -17.74
C GLU A 168 0.07 6.43 -17.31
N LEU A 169 0.40 6.50 -16.01
CA LEU A 169 1.69 6.02 -15.51
C LEU A 169 1.87 4.51 -15.74
N ARG A 170 0.78 3.73 -15.64
CA ARG A 170 0.79 2.30 -15.95
C ARG A 170 1.17 2.07 -17.41
N LYS A 171 0.51 2.74 -18.36
CA LYS A 171 0.84 2.63 -19.79
C LYS A 171 2.31 2.93 -20.06
N LEU A 172 2.87 3.96 -19.42
CA LEU A 172 4.28 4.30 -19.56
C LEU A 172 5.20 3.21 -19.00
N ALA A 173 4.91 2.68 -17.81
CA ALA A 173 5.70 1.61 -17.20
C ALA A 173 5.70 0.34 -18.07
N ASP A 174 4.56 -0.01 -18.66
CA ASP A 174 4.41 -1.18 -19.53
C ASP A 174 5.27 -1.12 -20.79
N THR A 175 5.61 0.07 -21.30
CA THR A 175 6.45 0.22 -22.51
C THR A 175 7.85 -0.40 -22.38
N VAL A 176 8.33 -0.59 -21.15
CA VAL A 176 9.63 -1.18 -20.83
C VAL A 176 9.52 -2.39 -19.89
N GLY A 177 8.29 -2.87 -19.64
CA GLY A 177 8.03 -3.94 -18.67
C GLY A 177 8.41 -3.58 -17.23
N ALA A 178 8.36 -2.29 -16.87
CA ALA A 178 8.60 -1.84 -15.50
C ALA A 178 7.34 -2.04 -14.64
N ARG A 179 7.53 -2.28 -13.34
CA ARG A 179 6.42 -2.27 -12.38
C ARG A 179 6.10 -0.84 -11.96
N LEU A 180 4.81 -0.53 -11.88
CA LEU A 180 4.28 0.69 -11.27
C LEU A 180 3.97 0.40 -9.80
N ILE A 181 4.74 1.01 -8.90
CA ILE A 181 4.54 0.92 -7.45
C ILE A 181 3.92 2.23 -6.95
N VAL A 182 2.78 2.15 -6.30
CA VAL A 182 2.03 3.32 -5.81
C VAL A 182 1.92 3.28 -4.29
N ASP A 183 2.39 4.32 -3.61
CA ASP A 183 2.10 4.53 -2.20
C ASP A 183 0.74 5.21 -2.02
N ASN A 184 -0.19 4.52 -1.35
CA ASN A 184 -1.57 4.97 -1.18
C ASN A 184 -1.89 5.40 0.27
N THR A 185 -0.86 5.75 1.05
CA THR A 185 -0.96 6.03 2.49
C THR A 185 -1.98 7.12 2.86
N PHE A 186 -2.11 8.18 2.05
CA PHE A 186 -3.00 9.32 2.33
C PHE A 186 -4.43 9.13 1.85
N THR A 187 -4.68 8.12 1.01
CA THR A 187 -5.95 7.91 0.32
C THR A 187 -6.48 6.48 0.45
N PRO A 188 -6.30 5.76 1.57
CA PRO A 188 -6.92 4.44 1.71
C PRO A 188 -8.44 4.59 1.62
N MET A 189 -9.10 3.61 1.01
CA MET A 189 -10.53 3.62 0.61
C MET A 189 -10.90 4.62 -0.47
N ILE A 190 -10.30 5.82 -0.48
CA ILE A 190 -10.60 6.87 -1.48
C ILE A 190 -10.10 6.44 -2.85
N PHE A 191 -8.91 5.85 -2.91
CA PHE A 191 -8.37 5.23 -4.12
C PHE A 191 -8.12 3.75 -3.88
N SER A 192 -8.28 2.97 -4.94
CA SER A 192 -7.79 1.60 -5.05
C SER A 192 -6.81 1.54 -6.24
N PRO A 193 -5.56 2.02 -6.07
CA PRO A 193 -4.58 2.07 -7.16
C PRO A 193 -4.42 0.79 -7.96
N TYR A 194 -4.54 -0.39 -7.34
CA TYR A 194 -4.43 -1.65 -8.08
C TYR A 194 -5.56 -1.79 -9.12
N VAL A 195 -6.80 -1.48 -8.74
CA VAL A 195 -7.96 -1.45 -9.66
C VAL A 195 -7.77 -0.41 -10.78
N LEU A 196 -7.01 0.65 -10.51
CA LEU A 196 -6.68 1.69 -11.49
C LEU A 196 -5.45 1.35 -12.36
N GLY A 197 -4.80 0.20 -12.13
CA GLY A 197 -3.71 -0.32 -12.96
C GLY A 197 -2.33 -0.35 -12.30
N ALA A 198 -2.18 0.03 -11.04
CA ALA A 198 -0.90 -0.17 -10.32
C ALA A 198 -0.54 -1.66 -10.26
N HIS A 199 0.75 -1.98 -10.30
CA HIS A 199 1.22 -3.36 -10.16
C HIS A 199 1.36 -3.76 -8.70
N VAL A 200 1.84 -2.82 -7.87
CA VAL A 200 2.06 -3.02 -6.44
C VAL A 200 1.61 -1.76 -5.72
N VAL A 201 0.93 -1.94 -4.59
CA VAL A 201 0.48 -0.84 -3.74
C VAL A 201 1.12 -0.98 -2.38
N VAL A 202 1.67 0.11 -1.87
CA VAL A 202 2.29 0.13 -0.54
C VAL A 202 1.57 1.11 0.37
N TYR A 203 1.59 0.80 1.66
CA TYR A 203 0.93 1.58 2.70
C TYR A 203 1.84 1.78 3.90
N SER A 204 1.83 2.98 4.48
CA SER A 204 2.08 3.17 5.90
C SER A 204 0.77 3.06 6.67
N MET A 205 0.56 1.90 7.29
CA MET A 205 -0.64 1.67 8.10
C MET A 205 -0.65 2.49 9.40
N THR A 206 0.51 3.02 9.82
CA THR A 206 0.67 3.99 10.91
C THR A 206 -0.30 5.18 10.81
N LYS A 207 -0.70 5.54 9.59
CA LYS A 207 -1.51 6.72 9.30
C LYS A 207 -3.00 6.38 9.36
N PHE A 208 -3.75 6.67 8.30
CA PHE A 208 -5.21 6.57 8.28
C PHE A 208 -5.72 5.15 8.52
N VAL A 209 -5.05 4.12 8.00
CA VAL A 209 -5.47 2.72 8.17
C VAL A 209 -5.63 2.37 9.65
N ASN A 210 -4.59 2.57 10.47
CA ASN A 210 -4.70 2.39 11.92
C ASN A 210 -5.52 3.49 12.59
N GLY A 211 -5.22 4.76 12.32
CA GLY A 211 -5.99 5.92 12.79
C GLY A 211 -5.88 6.25 14.28
N LYS A 212 -5.01 5.58 15.05
CA LYS A 212 -4.87 5.75 16.52
C LYS A 212 -3.53 6.30 17.00
N ASN A 213 -2.54 6.46 16.10
CA ASN A 213 -1.21 6.98 16.41
C ASN A 213 -0.47 6.24 17.55
N ASP A 214 -0.67 4.92 17.64
CA ASP A 214 -0.18 4.08 18.75
C ASP A 214 0.74 2.93 18.29
N CYS A 215 0.98 2.82 16.98
CA CYS A 215 1.86 1.81 16.41
C CYS A 215 2.46 2.21 15.05
N VAL A 216 3.54 1.53 14.68
CA VAL A 216 4.14 1.61 13.35
C VAL A 216 3.85 0.32 12.60
N ALA A 217 3.41 0.44 11.34
CA ALA A 217 3.09 -0.70 10.49
C ALA A 217 3.05 -0.29 9.01
N GLY A 218 3.19 -1.25 8.12
CA GLY A 218 3.04 -1.06 6.68
C GLY A 218 2.44 -2.28 5.99
N ALA A 219 2.12 -2.13 4.71
CA ALA A 219 1.61 -3.24 3.91
C ALA A 219 2.05 -3.12 2.44
N ILE A 220 2.12 -4.26 1.77
CA ILE A 220 2.35 -4.41 0.33
C ILE A 220 1.18 -5.22 -0.21
N CYS A 221 0.43 -4.69 -1.16
CA CYS A 221 -0.70 -5.36 -1.81
C CYS A 221 -0.37 -5.53 -3.30
N ALA A 222 -0.51 -6.75 -3.84
CA ALA A 222 -0.18 -7.08 -5.22
C ALA A 222 -0.84 -8.39 -5.68
N ASP A 223 -0.54 -8.84 -6.90
CA ASP A 223 -0.82 -10.20 -7.36
C ASP A 223 -0.17 -11.27 -6.46
N GLY A 224 -0.69 -12.50 -6.51
CA GLY A 224 -0.20 -13.60 -5.70
C GLY A 224 1.25 -13.97 -6.01
N GLU A 225 1.67 -13.87 -7.27
CA GLU A 225 3.03 -14.18 -7.70
C GLU A 225 4.06 -13.27 -7.02
N PHE A 226 3.81 -11.96 -6.99
CA PHE A 226 4.70 -10.98 -6.39
C PHE A 226 4.76 -11.15 -4.86
N ILE A 227 3.62 -11.35 -4.20
CA ILE A 227 3.60 -11.59 -2.75
C ILE A 227 4.34 -12.87 -2.40
N ASN A 228 4.16 -13.95 -3.18
CA ASN A 228 4.91 -15.19 -2.99
C ASN A 228 6.42 -14.99 -3.20
N SER A 229 6.82 -14.19 -4.19
CA SER A 229 8.23 -13.86 -4.40
C SER A 229 8.85 -13.06 -3.25
N LEU A 230 8.08 -12.19 -2.58
CA LEU A 230 8.56 -11.41 -1.44
C LEU A 230 8.87 -12.28 -0.21
N ILE A 231 8.13 -13.37 -0.05
CA ILE A 231 8.24 -14.27 1.11
C ILE A 231 9.05 -15.54 0.81
N ASP A 232 9.61 -15.67 -0.39
CA ASP A 232 10.49 -16.78 -0.75
C ASP A 232 11.67 -16.88 0.24
N VAL A 233 11.95 -18.11 0.68
CA VAL A 233 12.94 -18.38 1.72
C VAL A 233 14.39 -18.18 1.27
N ASN A 234 14.65 -18.15 -0.03
CA ASN A 234 15.98 -18.07 -0.61
C ASN A 234 16.34 -16.65 -1.05
N ASP A 235 15.42 -15.92 -1.66
CA ASP A 235 15.68 -14.59 -2.24
C ASP A 235 14.61 -13.53 -1.96
N GLY A 236 13.53 -13.88 -1.26
CA GLY A 236 12.44 -12.96 -0.95
C GLY A 236 12.85 -11.85 -0.01
N THR A 237 12.72 -10.60 -0.45
CA THR A 237 13.19 -9.44 0.35
C THR A 237 12.47 -9.29 1.68
N ALA A 238 11.17 -9.59 1.77
CA ALA A 238 10.47 -9.53 3.05
C ALA A 238 10.92 -10.66 3.98
N MET A 239 11.17 -11.85 3.44
CA MET A 239 11.67 -12.97 4.23
C MET A 239 13.10 -12.72 4.76
N LEU A 240 13.98 -12.17 3.92
CA LEU A 240 15.40 -11.97 4.23
C LEU A 240 15.71 -10.69 5.01
N LEU A 241 15.00 -9.59 4.75
CA LEU A 241 15.15 -8.34 5.50
C LEU A 241 14.32 -8.31 6.78
N GLY A 242 13.33 -9.21 6.91
CA GLY A 242 12.58 -9.47 8.13
C GLY A 242 11.77 -8.30 8.69
N PRO A 243 10.96 -7.54 7.90
CA PRO A 243 10.15 -6.45 8.42
C PRO A 243 8.87 -7.00 9.09
N VAL A 244 9.00 -7.88 10.09
CA VAL A 244 7.87 -8.64 10.67
C VAL A 244 6.99 -7.75 11.56
N LEU A 245 5.69 -7.72 11.29
CA LEU A 245 4.72 -7.00 12.12
C LEU A 245 4.28 -7.86 13.32
N ASP A 246 4.34 -7.28 14.51
CA ASP A 246 3.84 -7.89 15.75
C ASP A 246 2.35 -8.31 15.65
N SER A 247 2.01 -9.48 16.19
CA SER A 247 0.67 -10.09 16.05
C SER A 247 -0.41 -9.30 16.80
N TYR A 248 -0.09 -8.73 17.96
CA TYR A 248 -1.01 -7.87 18.71
C TYR A 248 -1.34 -6.61 17.91
N ARG A 249 -0.33 -5.97 17.32
CA ARG A 249 -0.53 -4.81 16.44
C ARG A 249 -1.31 -5.16 15.18
N SER A 250 -1.03 -6.31 14.58
CA SER A 250 -1.79 -6.80 13.43
C SER A 250 -3.29 -6.93 13.72
N THR A 251 -3.63 -7.61 14.82
CA THR A 251 -5.03 -7.81 15.24
C THR A 251 -5.70 -6.48 15.60
N SER A 252 -4.99 -5.54 16.25
CA SER A 252 -5.53 -4.22 16.57
C SER A 252 -5.83 -3.39 15.31
N ILE A 253 -4.92 -3.38 14.34
CA ILE A 253 -5.14 -2.68 13.06
C ILE A 253 -6.32 -3.29 12.30
N LEU A 254 -6.45 -4.62 12.29
CA LEU A 254 -7.58 -5.29 11.62
C LEU A 254 -8.92 -4.84 12.21
N LYS A 255 -9.03 -4.63 13.52
CA LYS A 255 -10.25 -4.08 14.13
C LYS A 255 -10.53 -2.66 13.63
N ASN A 256 -9.50 -1.84 13.52
CA ASN A 256 -9.61 -0.45 13.04
C ASN A 256 -9.90 -0.37 11.52
N LEU A 257 -9.72 -1.45 10.74
CA LEU A 257 -10.13 -1.42 9.32
C LEU A 257 -11.65 -1.35 9.16
N TYR A 258 -12.42 -1.97 10.07
CA TYR A 258 -13.88 -2.01 9.95
C TYR A 258 -14.55 -0.65 10.12
N ASP A 259 -13.93 0.30 10.84
CA ASP A 259 -14.43 1.68 10.99
C ASP A 259 -13.73 2.69 10.07
N LEU A 260 -12.77 2.25 9.25
CA LEU A 260 -11.99 3.14 8.39
C LEU A 260 -12.86 3.94 7.42
N HIS A 261 -13.90 3.33 6.85
CA HIS A 261 -14.81 3.98 5.91
C HIS A 261 -15.49 5.23 6.48
N ILE A 262 -16.07 5.16 7.69
CA ILE A 262 -16.68 6.32 8.36
C ILE A 262 -15.65 7.33 8.82
N ARG A 263 -14.45 6.89 9.23
CA ARG A 263 -13.36 7.81 9.61
C ARG A 263 -12.90 8.62 8.42
N MET A 264 -12.69 8.01 7.25
CA MET A 264 -12.28 8.71 6.03
C MET A 264 -13.32 9.73 5.57
N GLN A 265 -14.60 9.37 5.61
CA GLN A 265 -15.69 10.31 5.35
C GLN A 265 -15.63 11.53 6.27
N LYS A 266 -15.47 11.31 7.58
CA LYS A 266 -15.45 12.40 8.55
C LYS A 266 -14.19 13.25 8.44
N HIS A 267 -13.03 12.64 8.18
CA HIS A 267 -11.80 13.37 7.87
C HIS A 267 -12.00 14.30 6.67
N SER A 268 -12.60 13.79 5.59
CA SER A 268 -12.83 14.61 4.40
C SER A 268 -13.83 15.74 4.60
N GLN A 269 -14.94 15.49 5.29
CA GLN A 269 -15.90 16.53 5.62
C GLN A 269 -15.27 17.67 6.42
N ASN A 270 -14.49 17.32 7.44
CA ASN A 270 -13.81 18.30 8.29
C ASN A 270 -12.74 19.07 7.49
N ALA A 271 -11.95 18.36 6.66
CA ALA A 271 -10.91 18.99 5.85
C ALA A 271 -11.50 19.97 4.82
N LEU A 272 -12.58 19.59 4.14
CA LEU A 272 -13.27 20.47 3.19
C LEU A 272 -13.84 21.71 3.87
N TYR A 273 -14.45 21.54 5.06
CA TYR A 273 -14.94 22.67 5.83
C TYR A 273 -13.80 23.64 6.16
N LEU A 274 -12.69 23.14 6.73
CA LEU A 274 -11.54 23.98 7.09
C LEU A 274 -10.91 24.65 5.86
N ALA A 275 -10.72 23.92 4.76
CA ALA A 275 -10.15 24.48 3.53
C ALA A 275 -10.98 25.65 2.99
N LYS A 276 -12.32 25.54 3.00
CA LYS A 276 -13.21 26.65 2.63
C LYS A 276 -13.08 27.82 3.61
N ARG A 277 -13.08 27.56 4.92
CA ARG A 277 -12.94 28.61 5.93
C ARG A 277 -11.61 29.34 5.86
N PHE A 278 -10.52 28.66 5.51
CA PHE A 278 -9.22 29.30 5.28
C PHE A 278 -9.29 30.25 4.08
N ASN A 279 -9.88 29.82 2.97
CA ASN A 279 -10.05 30.68 1.80
C ASN A 279 -10.93 31.91 2.12
N ASP A 280 -12.00 31.76 2.89
CA ASP A 280 -12.88 32.87 3.31
C ASP A 280 -12.13 33.98 4.07
N ILE A 281 -11.09 33.62 4.83
CA ILE A 281 -10.27 34.57 5.62
C ILE A 281 -8.97 34.96 4.91
N GLY A 282 -8.82 34.61 3.63
CA GLY A 282 -7.66 34.95 2.81
C GLY A 282 -6.42 34.06 3.00
N ILE A 283 -6.54 32.93 3.71
CA ILE A 283 -5.48 31.92 3.81
C ILE A 283 -5.69 30.89 2.70
N LYS A 284 -4.78 30.83 1.73
CA LYS A 284 -4.88 29.89 0.61
C LYS A 284 -4.67 28.45 1.11
N ALA A 285 -5.70 27.63 1.05
CA ALA A 285 -5.62 26.20 1.32
C ALA A 285 -5.34 25.43 0.02
N ASN A 286 -4.36 24.53 0.03
CA ASN A 286 -4.14 23.55 -1.01
C ASN A 286 -4.83 22.25 -0.61
N TYR A 287 -6.04 22.02 -1.14
CA TYR A 287 -6.85 20.84 -0.83
C TYR A 287 -7.56 20.30 -2.08
N PRO A 288 -7.39 19.02 -2.44
CA PRO A 288 -7.98 18.44 -3.64
C PRO A 288 -9.51 18.45 -3.72
N GLY A 289 -10.19 18.61 -2.58
CA GLY A 289 -11.65 18.74 -2.55
C GLY A 289 -12.19 20.12 -2.90
N LEU A 290 -11.33 21.13 -3.09
CA LEU A 290 -11.71 22.43 -3.63
C LEU A 290 -11.75 22.36 -5.17
N GLU A 291 -12.77 22.96 -5.79
CA GLU A 291 -12.96 22.92 -7.25
C GLU A 291 -11.81 23.63 -8.00
N GLU A 292 -11.19 24.63 -7.37
CA GLU A 292 -10.07 25.37 -7.93
C GLU A 292 -8.75 24.60 -7.85
N HIS A 293 -8.70 23.48 -7.12
CA HIS A 293 -7.50 22.66 -7.07
C HIS A 293 -7.22 22.06 -8.45
N ARG A 294 -5.98 22.22 -8.93
CA ARG A 294 -5.57 21.84 -10.29
C ARG A 294 -5.88 20.38 -10.64
N ASP A 295 -5.86 19.48 -9.67
CA ASP A 295 -6.15 18.04 -9.90
C ASP A 295 -7.54 17.59 -9.39
N HIS A 296 -8.43 18.52 -9.02
CA HIS A 296 -9.76 18.20 -8.51
C HIS A 296 -10.51 17.23 -9.43
N LYS A 297 -10.60 17.59 -10.72
CA LYS A 297 -11.27 16.79 -11.74
C LYS A 297 -10.67 15.38 -11.89
N LEU A 298 -9.34 15.29 -11.94
CA LEU A 298 -8.63 14.00 -12.05
C LEU A 298 -8.92 13.10 -10.84
N MET A 299 -8.92 13.69 -9.64
CA MET A 299 -9.27 12.98 -8.41
C MET A 299 -10.69 12.44 -8.45
N THR A 300 -11.67 13.27 -8.83
CA THR A 300 -13.08 12.89 -8.91
C THR A 300 -13.33 11.76 -9.91
N GLU A 301 -12.60 11.76 -11.03
CA GLU A 301 -12.68 10.70 -12.04
C GLU A 301 -12.17 9.36 -11.49
N GLN A 302 -11.00 9.37 -10.84
CA GLN A 302 -10.30 8.15 -10.36
C GLN A 302 -10.81 7.61 -9.01
N MET A 303 -11.32 8.44 -8.11
CA MET A 303 -11.65 8.02 -6.74
C MET A 303 -12.87 7.10 -6.67
N ASN A 304 -12.90 6.28 -5.61
CA ASN A 304 -14.08 5.54 -5.18
C ASN A 304 -15.13 6.50 -4.62
N ASN A 305 -16.40 6.17 -4.82
CA ASN A 305 -17.50 7.04 -4.38
C ASN A 305 -17.73 6.90 -2.86
N GLY A 306 -18.13 7.99 -2.22
CA GLY A 306 -18.64 7.96 -0.85
C GLY A 306 -17.63 8.12 0.28
N PHE A 307 -16.33 8.30 0.00
CA PHE A 307 -15.31 8.53 1.04
C PHE A 307 -14.79 9.97 1.13
N GLY A 308 -15.02 10.79 0.11
CA GLY A 308 -14.57 12.18 0.03
C GLY A 308 -13.13 12.34 -0.47
N TYR A 309 -12.57 13.54 -0.30
CA TYR A 309 -11.28 14.00 -0.82
C TYR A 309 -10.09 13.92 0.17
N GLY A 310 -10.23 13.16 1.27
CA GLY A 310 -9.13 12.91 2.21
C GLY A 310 -9.02 13.93 3.35
N GLY A 311 -8.14 13.66 4.32
CA GLY A 311 -8.02 14.44 5.56
C GLY A 311 -6.86 15.44 5.62
N MET A 312 -6.09 15.57 4.54
CA MET A 312 -4.87 16.40 4.50
C MET A 312 -5.17 17.77 3.89
N ILE A 313 -4.62 18.83 4.48
CA ILE A 313 -4.64 20.20 3.94
C ILE A 313 -3.20 20.71 4.01
N ALA A 314 -2.75 21.40 2.96
CA ALA A 314 -1.46 22.08 2.92
C ALA A 314 -1.63 23.59 2.75
#